data_AF-A0A6C0EZU7-F1
#
_entry.id   AF-A0A6C0EZU7-F1
#
_cell.length_a   1.000
_cell.length_b   1.000
_cell.length_c   1.000
_cell.angle_alpha   90.00
_cell.angle_beta   90.00
_cell.angle_gamma   90.00
#
_symmetry.space_group_name_H-M   'P 1'
#
loop_
_entity.id
_entity.type
_entity.pdbx_description
1 polymer ?
#
loop_
_entity_poly.entity_id
_entity_poly.type
_entity_poly.pdbx_seq_one_letter_code
_entity_poly.pdbx_strand_id
1 'polypeptide(L)'
;MTDNAFILQSIQAINETITKANNSCDHDCMMAKEQSEIKNAYLNAERNLKTAPEKFAEAEHNYLLNRDGPNQYTKLLIERYGKNADNEIKKLNDEHDRIMEEVSLGNAKIEHQQVQIENSRNYNDMLVSTEARVQTETATAEQDSAISNRKVYYMEEEIQSLSWWYYLVRNLYWICVIVWVLVYVLYYRQFNTRSIIIFVIAFAYPFFMVWLFIQAHSLYKYILSFIPRDIYLNF
;
A
#
# COMPACT_ATOMS: atom_id res chain seq x y z
N MET A 1 -2.11 112.15 -27.54
CA MET A 1 -3.14 111.12 -27.27
C MET A 1 -3.46 110.35 -28.56
N THR A 2 -2.46 109.69 -29.15
CA THR A 2 -2.59 108.99 -30.45
C THR A 2 -1.99 107.59 -30.44
N ASP A 3 -1.25 107.19 -29.39
CA ASP A 3 -0.52 105.92 -29.37
C ASP A 3 -1.36 104.71 -28.92
N ASN A 4 -2.49 104.91 -28.24
CA ASN A 4 -3.34 103.80 -27.77
C ASN A 4 -4.21 103.17 -28.87
N ALA A 5 -4.53 103.91 -29.94
CA ALA A 5 -5.32 103.37 -31.04
C ALA A 5 -4.50 102.40 -31.92
N PHE A 6 -3.20 102.67 -32.08
CA PHE A 6 -2.29 101.87 -32.90
C PHE A 6 -1.98 100.51 -32.25
N ILE A 7 -1.87 100.47 -30.91
CA ILE A 7 -1.64 99.23 -30.15
C ILE A 7 -2.87 98.32 -30.17
N LEU A 8 -4.09 98.87 -30.09
CA LEU A 8 -5.31 98.05 -30.14
C LEU A 8 -5.51 97.42 -31.53
N GLN A 9 -5.19 98.17 -32.59
CA GLN A 9 -5.25 97.69 -33.98
C GLN A 9 -4.20 96.61 -34.25
N SER A 10 -2.99 96.73 -33.70
CA SER A 10 -1.94 95.71 -33.86
C SER A 10 -2.28 94.42 -33.09
N ILE A 11 -2.89 94.51 -31.90
CA ILE A 11 -3.35 93.33 -31.16
C ILE A 11 -4.49 92.61 -31.91
N GLN A 12 -5.43 93.34 -32.51
CA GLN A 12 -6.49 92.75 -33.32
C GLN A 12 -5.95 92.10 -34.60
N ALA A 13 -4.99 92.74 -35.28
CA ALA A 13 -4.33 92.18 -36.46
C ALA A 13 -3.49 90.93 -36.13
N ILE A 14 -2.87 90.88 -34.95
CA ILE A 14 -2.14 89.70 -34.46
C ILE A 14 -3.12 88.56 -34.16
N ASN A 15 -4.26 88.81 -33.53
CA ASN A 15 -5.29 87.78 -33.32
C ASN A 15 -5.91 87.29 -34.64
N GLU A 16 -6.09 88.15 -35.64
CA GLU A 16 -6.57 87.76 -36.97
C GLU A 16 -5.55 86.95 -37.77
N THR A 17 -4.26 87.26 -37.63
CA THR A 17 -3.18 86.50 -38.28
C THR A 17 -2.92 85.16 -37.59
N ILE A 18 -3.03 85.10 -36.26
CA ILE A 18 -2.99 83.84 -35.51
C ILE A 18 -4.18 82.95 -35.86
N THR A 19 -5.40 83.51 -35.97
CA THR A 19 -6.59 82.74 -36.38
C THR A 19 -6.52 82.28 -37.85
N LYS A 20 -5.93 83.07 -38.75
CA LYS A 20 -5.67 82.65 -40.15
C LYS A 20 -4.54 81.63 -40.28
N ALA A 21 -3.48 81.73 -39.48
CA ALA A 21 -2.40 80.73 -39.46
C ALA A 21 -2.85 79.40 -38.86
N ASN A 22 -3.84 79.42 -37.95
CA ASN A 22 -4.47 78.20 -37.43
C ASN A 22 -5.33 77.47 -38.49
N ASN A 23 -5.61 78.09 -39.63
CA ASN A 23 -6.39 77.52 -40.73
C ASN A 23 -5.50 76.93 -41.85
N SER A 24 -4.17 76.94 -41.75
CA SER A 24 -3.25 76.28 -42.70
C SER A 24 -2.66 74.98 -42.14
N CYS A 25 -3.50 74.18 -41.48
CA CYS A 25 -3.14 72.89 -40.90
C CYS A 25 -3.25 71.82 -42.01
N ASP A 26 -2.14 71.16 -42.34
CA ASP A 26 -2.09 70.04 -43.31
C ASP A 26 -2.85 68.81 -42.77
N HIS A 27 -3.14 67.82 -43.61
CA HIS A 27 -3.93 66.62 -43.25
C HIS A 27 -3.43 65.94 -41.95
N ASP A 28 -2.12 65.81 -41.78
CA ASP A 28 -1.52 65.18 -40.59
C ASP A 28 -1.73 66.01 -39.31
N CYS A 29 -1.73 67.34 -39.43
CA CYS A 29 -2.01 68.26 -38.34
C CYS A 29 -3.49 68.16 -37.90
N MET A 30 -4.42 68.00 -38.85
CA MET A 30 -5.85 67.77 -38.56
C MET A 30 -6.08 66.42 -37.87
N MET A 31 -5.45 65.36 -38.35
CA MET A 31 -5.53 64.02 -37.73
C MET A 31 -4.93 63.99 -36.31
N ALA A 32 -3.79 64.65 -36.09
CA ALA A 32 -3.18 64.74 -34.76
C ALA A 32 -4.07 65.54 -33.78
N LYS A 33 -4.74 66.59 -34.26
CA LYS A 33 -5.72 67.35 -33.48
C LYS A 33 -6.91 66.48 -33.10
N GLU A 34 -7.49 65.75 -34.04
CA GLU A 34 -8.62 64.83 -33.78
C GLU A 34 -8.24 63.72 -32.78
N GLN A 35 -7.06 63.11 -32.94
CA GLN A 35 -6.55 62.11 -31.99
C GLN A 35 -6.35 62.69 -30.58
N SER A 36 -5.82 63.90 -30.48
CA SER A 36 -5.67 64.61 -29.20
C SER A 36 -7.03 64.91 -28.56
N GLU A 37 -8.00 65.36 -29.35
CA GLU A 37 -9.37 65.63 -28.90
C GLU A 37 -10.05 64.35 -28.38
N ILE A 38 -9.96 63.24 -29.11
CA ILE A 38 -10.50 61.94 -28.69
C ILE A 38 -9.81 61.45 -27.41
N LYS A 39 -8.48 61.55 -27.33
CA LYS A 39 -7.73 61.17 -26.12
C LYS A 39 -8.14 62.02 -24.92
N ASN A 40 -8.31 63.32 -25.11
CA ASN A 40 -8.76 64.21 -24.05
C ASN A 40 -10.20 63.89 -23.63
N ALA A 41 -11.10 63.59 -24.57
CA ALA A 41 -12.45 63.14 -24.28
C ALA A 41 -12.46 61.83 -23.47
N TYR A 42 -11.63 60.85 -23.83
CA TYR A 42 -11.47 59.59 -23.09
C TYR A 42 -10.96 59.83 -21.66
N LEU A 43 -9.89 60.60 -21.48
CA LEU A 43 -9.33 60.89 -20.16
C LEU A 43 -10.32 61.67 -19.29
N ASN A 44 -11.11 62.58 -19.88
CA ASN A 44 -12.18 63.28 -19.18
C ASN A 44 -13.30 62.33 -18.77
N ALA A 45 -13.69 61.39 -19.63
CA ALA A 45 -14.66 60.35 -19.30
C ALA A 45 -14.16 59.44 -18.16
N GLU A 46 -12.89 59.04 -18.18
CA GLU A 46 -12.27 58.24 -17.12
C GLU A 46 -12.24 59.00 -15.78
N ARG A 47 -11.86 60.28 -15.80
CA ARG A 47 -11.92 61.14 -14.60
C ARG A 47 -13.34 61.33 -14.10
N ASN A 48 -14.31 61.52 -14.99
CA ASN A 48 -15.71 61.61 -14.61
C ASN A 48 -16.18 60.31 -13.97
N LEU A 49 -15.79 59.14 -14.49
CA LEU A 49 -16.12 57.85 -13.89
C LEU A 49 -15.52 57.70 -12.49
N LYS A 50 -14.28 58.15 -12.29
CA LYS A 50 -13.60 58.12 -10.98
C LYS A 50 -14.18 59.11 -9.98
N THR A 51 -14.60 60.30 -10.42
CA THR A 51 -15.12 61.37 -9.55
C THR A 51 -16.64 61.34 -9.38
N ALA A 52 -17.37 60.63 -10.24
CA ALA A 52 -18.83 60.53 -10.17
C ALA A 52 -19.36 59.99 -8.83
N PRO A 53 -18.78 58.94 -8.20
CA PRO A 53 -19.25 58.45 -6.91
C PRO A 53 -19.12 59.48 -5.79
N GLU A 54 -18.01 60.22 -5.76
CA GLU A 54 -17.77 61.26 -4.76
C GLU A 54 -18.72 62.45 -4.95
N LYS A 55 -18.87 62.94 -6.19
CA LYS A 55 -19.86 63.98 -6.53
C LYS A 55 -21.28 63.56 -6.19
N PHE A 56 -21.62 62.29 -6.41
CA PHE A 56 -22.91 61.74 -6.05
C PHE A 56 -23.10 61.70 -4.53
N ALA A 57 -22.10 61.26 -3.77
CA ALA A 57 -22.15 61.23 -2.31
C ALA A 57 -22.28 62.64 -1.71
N GLU A 58 -21.58 63.63 -2.27
CA GLU A 58 -21.69 65.03 -1.88
C GLU A 58 -23.09 65.59 -2.19
N ALA A 59 -23.63 65.31 -3.38
CA ALA A 59 -24.98 65.71 -3.76
C ALA A 59 -26.05 65.05 -2.87
N GLU A 60 -25.90 63.75 -2.57
CA GLU A 60 -26.76 63.01 -1.63
C GLU A 60 -26.70 63.64 -0.22
N HIS A 61 -25.50 63.91 0.30
CA HIS A 61 -25.29 64.58 1.58
C HIS A 61 -26.02 65.92 1.64
N ASN A 62 -25.78 66.79 0.66
CA ASN A 62 -26.37 68.13 0.63
C ASN A 62 -27.90 68.08 0.49
N TYR A 63 -28.42 67.15 -0.32
CA TYR A 63 -29.86 66.94 -0.47
C TYR A 63 -30.52 66.49 0.83
N LEU A 64 -29.96 65.48 1.50
CA LEU A 64 -30.52 64.92 2.74
C LEU A 64 -30.41 65.91 3.91
N LEU A 65 -29.30 66.63 4.01
CA LEU A 65 -29.08 67.62 5.07
C LEU A 65 -30.05 68.80 4.95
N ASN A 66 -30.35 69.23 3.71
CA ASN A 66 -31.34 70.27 3.46
C ASN A 66 -32.79 69.78 3.66
N ARG A 67 -33.10 68.53 3.32
CA ARG A 67 -34.46 67.98 3.41
C ARG A 67 -34.85 67.61 4.85
N ASP A 68 -34.00 66.88 5.56
CA ASP A 68 -34.34 66.23 6.83
C ASP A 68 -33.57 66.80 8.03
N GLY A 69 -32.57 67.66 7.78
CA GLY A 69 -31.70 68.23 8.79
C GLY A 69 -30.57 67.28 9.25
N PRO A 70 -29.60 67.80 10.02
CA PRO A 70 -28.38 67.07 10.37
C PRO A 70 -28.67 65.82 11.24
N ASN A 71 -29.62 65.89 12.16
CA ASN A 71 -29.91 64.78 13.08
C ASN A 71 -30.45 63.54 12.35
N GLN A 72 -31.33 63.72 11.36
CA GLN A 72 -31.87 62.60 10.60
C GLN A 72 -30.86 62.05 9.60
N TYR A 73 -30.03 62.92 9.01
CA TYR A 73 -28.91 62.48 8.19
C TYR A 73 -27.94 61.59 8.98
N THR A 74 -27.55 62.00 10.20
CA THR A 74 -26.69 61.17 11.07
C THR A 74 -27.32 59.82 11.41
N LYS A 75 -28.63 59.78 11.70
CA LYS A 75 -29.35 58.51 11.95
C LYS A 75 -29.33 57.58 10.74
N LEU A 76 -29.58 58.12 9.55
CA LEU A 76 -29.52 57.35 8.29
C LEU A 76 -28.11 56.78 8.06
N LEU A 77 -27.05 57.56 8.33
CA LEU A 77 -25.68 57.07 8.21
C LEU A 77 -25.40 55.95 9.22
N ILE A 78 -25.80 56.10 10.48
CA ILE A 78 -25.64 55.07 11.51
C ILE A 78 -26.34 53.78 11.08
N GLU A 79 -27.55 53.86 10.54
CA GLU A 79 -28.29 52.70 10.05
C GLU A 79 -27.60 52.05 8.83
N ARG A 80 -27.18 52.86 7.85
CA ARG A 80 -26.49 52.39 6.64
C ARG A 80 -25.19 51.68 6.99
N TYR A 81 -24.35 52.32 7.80
CA TYR A 81 -23.06 51.76 8.21
C TYR A 81 -23.22 50.60 9.19
N GLY A 82 -24.21 50.65 10.09
CA GLY A 82 -24.57 49.54 10.96
C GLY A 82 -24.93 48.29 10.17
N LYS A 83 -25.84 48.41 9.19
CA LYS A 83 -26.21 47.28 8.32
C LYS A 83 -25.05 46.75 7.51
N ASN A 84 -24.16 47.62 7.00
CA ASN A 84 -22.96 47.18 6.31
C ASN A 84 -21.99 46.44 7.26
N ALA A 85 -21.80 46.94 8.47
CA ALA A 85 -20.98 46.29 9.48
C ALA A 85 -21.55 44.92 9.86
N ASP A 86 -22.87 44.81 10.08
CA ASP A 86 -23.54 43.54 10.38
C ASP A 86 -23.38 42.53 9.25
N ASN A 87 -23.48 42.97 7.99
CA ASN A 87 -23.25 42.10 6.83
C ASN A 87 -21.79 41.61 6.73
N GLU A 88 -20.81 42.49 7.00
CA GLU A 88 -19.40 42.10 7.00
C GLU A 88 -19.07 41.18 8.17
N ILE A 89 -19.61 41.43 9.37
CA ILE A 89 -19.50 40.52 10.52
C ILE A 89 -20.07 39.14 10.17
N LYS A 90 -21.25 39.12 9.54
CA LYS A 90 -21.85 37.86 9.10
C LYS A 90 -20.96 37.10 8.11
N LYS A 91 -20.42 37.78 7.09
CA LYS A 91 -19.49 37.16 6.13
C LYS A 91 -18.25 36.59 6.83
N LEU A 92 -17.67 37.35 7.78
CA LEU A 92 -16.51 36.91 8.53
C LEU A 92 -16.82 35.67 9.39
N ASN A 93 -18.01 35.62 10.02
CA ASN A 93 -18.45 34.44 10.76
C ASN A 93 -18.67 33.24 9.83
N ASP A 94 -19.35 33.42 8.70
CA ASP A 94 -19.58 32.36 7.72
C ASP A 94 -18.24 31.81 7.17
N GLU A 95 -17.26 32.70 6.92
CA GLU A 95 -15.92 32.31 6.49
C GLU A 95 -15.14 31.60 7.60
N HIS A 96 -15.24 32.09 8.84
CA HIS A 96 -14.65 31.45 10.01
C HIS A 96 -15.18 30.03 10.20
N ASP A 97 -16.50 29.84 10.15
CA ASP A 97 -17.15 28.54 10.29
C ASP A 97 -16.67 27.57 9.21
N ARG A 98 -16.56 28.04 7.96
CA ARG A 98 -16.02 27.23 6.85
C ARG A 98 -14.56 26.82 7.10
N ILE A 99 -13.72 27.75 7.54
CA ILE A 99 -12.31 27.45 7.87
C ILE A 99 -12.23 26.43 9.00
N MET A 100 -13.07 26.57 10.03
CA MET A 100 -13.11 25.63 11.16
C MET A 100 -13.60 24.23 10.74
N GLU A 101 -14.55 24.15 9.82
CA GLU A 101 -14.96 22.88 9.22
C GLU A 101 -13.82 22.22 8.45
N GLU A 102 -13.10 22.98 7.61
CA GLU A 102 -11.92 22.47 6.88
C GLU A 102 -10.82 21.97 7.83
N VAL A 103 -10.55 22.70 8.91
CA VAL A 103 -9.58 22.29 9.94
C VAL A 103 -10.05 21.01 10.64
N SER A 104 -11.34 20.90 10.98
CA SER A 104 -11.91 19.69 11.59
C SER A 104 -11.77 18.47 10.69
N LEU A 105 -12.11 18.62 9.39
CA LEU A 105 -11.93 17.59 8.38
C LEU A 105 -10.45 17.21 8.19
N GLY A 106 -9.56 18.21 8.22
CA GLY A 106 -8.11 18.00 8.19
C GLY A 106 -7.61 17.17 9.36
N ASN A 107 -8.05 17.48 10.57
CA ASN A 107 -7.70 16.72 11.78
C ASN A 107 -8.21 15.27 11.72
N ALA A 108 -9.48 15.06 11.33
CA ALA A 108 -10.04 13.73 11.15
C ALA A 108 -9.26 12.91 10.11
N LYS A 109 -8.84 13.55 9.01
CA LYS A 109 -8.01 12.91 7.99
C LYS A 109 -6.64 12.47 8.54
N ILE A 110 -6.00 13.31 9.35
CA ILE A 110 -4.71 12.98 9.98
C ILE A 110 -4.88 11.79 10.94
N GLU A 111 -5.92 11.79 11.76
CA GLU A 111 -6.22 10.68 12.68
C GLU A 111 -6.43 9.37 11.92
N HIS A 112 -7.24 9.39 10.85
CA HIS A 112 -7.43 8.23 9.99
C HIS A 112 -6.12 7.75 9.34
N GLN A 113 -5.25 8.67 8.92
CA GLN A 113 -3.94 8.32 8.38
C GLN A 113 -3.04 7.67 9.43
N GLN A 114 -3.07 8.12 10.68
CA GLN A 114 -2.32 7.49 11.76
C GLN A 114 -2.76 6.04 12.00
N VAL A 115 -4.08 5.80 12.05
CA VAL A 115 -4.63 4.43 12.18
C VAL A 115 -4.21 3.55 11.00
N GLN A 116 -4.23 4.08 9.77
CA GLN A 116 -3.78 3.33 8.60
C GLN A 116 -2.29 3.00 8.65
N ILE A 117 -1.44 3.92 9.11
CA ILE A 117 -0.01 3.70 9.30
C ILE A 117 0.22 2.61 10.34
N GLU A 118 -0.48 2.66 11.47
CA GLU A 118 -0.37 1.65 12.52
C GLU A 118 -0.80 0.26 12.03
N ASN A 119 -1.94 0.16 11.35
CA ASN A 119 -2.40 -1.08 10.74
C ASN A 119 -1.39 -1.63 9.71
N SER A 120 -0.78 -0.75 8.92
CA SER A 120 0.22 -1.15 7.92
C SER A 120 1.50 -1.68 8.59
N ARG A 121 1.92 -1.07 9.71
CA ARG A 121 3.05 -1.56 10.52
C ARG A 121 2.74 -2.93 11.14
N ASN A 122 1.57 -3.07 11.77
CA ASN A 122 1.14 -4.34 12.36
C ASN A 122 1.08 -5.46 11.30
N TYR A 123 0.57 -5.16 10.10
CA TYR A 123 0.54 -6.11 9.00
C TYR A 123 1.95 -6.48 8.52
N ASN A 124 2.86 -5.52 8.42
CA ASN A 124 4.25 -5.78 8.07
C ASN A 124 4.95 -6.66 9.11
N ASP A 125 4.77 -6.38 10.40
CA ASP A 125 5.35 -7.18 11.48
C ASP A 125 4.81 -8.62 11.48
N MET A 126 3.51 -8.79 11.17
CA MET A 126 2.90 -10.10 10.96
C MET A 126 3.52 -10.85 9.78
N LEU A 127 3.78 -10.17 8.66
CA LEU A 127 4.44 -10.79 7.50
C LEU A 127 5.86 -11.22 7.82
N VAL A 128 6.66 -10.36 8.44
CA VAL A 128 8.05 -10.67 8.83
C VAL A 128 8.10 -11.86 9.81
N SER A 129 7.23 -11.88 10.81
CA SER A 129 7.15 -12.99 11.76
C SER A 129 6.67 -14.29 11.10
N THR A 130 5.73 -14.21 10.15
CA THR A 130 5.28 -15.36 9.37
C THR A 130 6.37 -15.90 8.47
N GLU A 131 7.13 -15.03 7.80
CA GLU A 131 8.27 -15.42 6.96
C GLU A 131 9.34 -16.15 7.79
N ALA A 132 9.73 -15.60 8.94
CA ALA A 132 10.70 -16.22 9.83
C ALA A 132 10.23 -17.60 10.33
N ARG A 133 8.93 -17.73 10.66
CA ARG A 133 8.33 -19.01 11.06
C ARG A 133 8.37 -20.01 9.90
N VAL A 134 7.93 -19.60 8.71
CA VAL A 134 7.91 -20.48 7.54
C VAL A 134 9.32 -20.95 7.19
N GLN A 135 10.32 -20.07 7.20
CA GLN A 135 11.72 -20.45 6.96
C GLN A 135 12.23 -21.49 7.97
N THR A 136 11.85 -21.33 9.24
CA THR A 136 12.22 -22.27 10.32
C THR A 136 11.52 -23.63 10.14
N GLU A 137 10.22 -23.61 9.83
CA GLU A 137 9.42 -24.82 9.58
C GLU A 137 9.91 -25.57 8.34
N THR A 138 10.25 -24.87 7.25
CA THR A 138 10.82 -25.49 6.05
C THR A 138 12.18 -26.10 6.32
N ALA A 139 13.07 -25.40 7.03
CA ALA A 139 14.38 -25.93 7.39
C ALA A 139 14.27 -27.20 8.27
N THR A 140 13.33 -27.20 9.21
CA THR A 140 13.05 -28.36 10.06
C THR A 140 12.49 -29.52 9.23
N ALA A 141 11.54 -29.27 8.33
CA ALA A 141 10.96 -30.28 7.46
C ALA A 141 12.01 -30.90 6.50
N GLU A 142 12.92 -30.08 5.96
CA GLU A 142 14.04 -30.57 5.15
C GLU A 142 14.99 -31.46 5.96
N GLN A 143 15.31 -31.06 7.20
CA GLN A 143 16.13 -31.85 8.11
C GLN A 143 15.46 -33.17 8.47
N ASP A 144 14.17 -33.16 8.83
CA ASP A 144 13.39 -34.35 9.16
C ASP A 144 13.28 -35.29 7.96
N SER A 145 13.05 -34.75 6.77
CA SER A 145 13.07 -35.50 5.51
C SER A 145 14.43 -36.16 5.26
N ALA A 146 15.53 -35.42 5.46
CA ALA A 146 16.87 -35.97 5.31
C ALA A 146 17.16 -37.10 6.33
N ILE A 147 16.73 -36.94 7.58
CA ILE A 147 16.86 -37.98 8.62
C ILE A 147 16.01 -39.21 8.25
N SER A 148 14.77 -39.00 7.80
CA SER A 148 13.88 -40.07 7.36
C SER A 148 14.48 -40.85 6.18
N ASN A 149 15.02 -40.15 5.18
CA ASN A 149 15.68 -40.78 4.04
C ASN A 149 16.90 -41.59 4.46
N ARG A 150 17.71 -41.09 5.40
CA ARG A 150 18.84 -41.86 5.97
C ARG A 150 18.36 -43.12 6.70
N LYS A 151 17.26 -43.02 7.45
CA LYS A 151 16.68 -44.17 8.15
C LYS A 151 16.20 -45.25 7.18
N VAL A 152 15.52 -44.84 6.10
CA VAL A 152 15.09 -45.76 5.03
C VAL A 152 16.30 -46.43 4.39
N TYR A 153 17.34 -45.67 4.06
CA TYR A 153 18.58 -46.22 3.48
C TYR A 153 19.21 -47.30 4.37
N TYR A 154 19.36 -47.05 5.68
CA TYR A 154 19.91 -48.05 6.59
C TYR A 154 19.01 -49.28 6.75
N MET A 155 17.69 -49.10 6.78
CA MET A 155 16.76 -50.23 6.81
C MET A 155 16.85 -51.07 5.54
N GLU A 156 16.96 -50.44 4.37
CA GLU A 156 17.13 -51.15 3.10
C GLU A 156 18.45 -51.93 3.06
N GLU A 157 19.55 -51.33 3.51
CA GLU A 157 20.86 -51.99 3.59
C GLU A 157 20.83 -53.21 4.54
N GLU A 158 20.22 -53.07 5.72
CA GLU A 158 20.04 -54.18 6.66
C GLU A 158 19.16 -55.29 6.07
N ILE A 159 18.03 -54.94 5.44
CA ILE A 159 17.14 -55.91 4.77
C ILE A 159 17.89 -56.62 3.65
N GLN A 160 18.69 -55.91 2.86
CA GLN A 160 19.47 -56.49 1.77
C GLN A 160 20.53 -57.46 2.30
N SER A 161 21.25 -57.08 3.35
CA SER A 161 22.25 -57.93 4.02
C SER A 161 21.60 -59.20 4.60
N LEU A 162 20.47 -59.04 5.31
CA LEU A 162 19.72 -60.16 5.89
C LEU A 162 19.20 -61.11 4.79
N SER A 163 18.68 -60.55 3.69
CA SER A 163 18.21 -61.29 2.53
C SER A 163 19.35 -62.10 1.89
N TRP A 164 20.53 -61.50 1.73
CA TRP A 164 21.71 -62.19 1.22
C TRP A 164 22.14 -63.36 2.12
N TRP A 165 22.21 -63.16 3.43
CA TRP A 165 22.50 -64.23 4.40
C TRP A 165 21.46 -65.34 4.36
N TYR A 166 20.17 -64.99 4.30
CA TYR A 166 19.10 -65.96 4.17
C TYR A 166 19.27 -66.83 2.92
N TYR A 167 19.56 -66.22 1.76
CA TYR A 167 19.82 -66.98 0.53
C TYR A 167 21.06 -67.86 0.62
N LEU A 168 22.15 -67.38 1.23
CA LEU A 168 23.37 -68.15 1.44
C LEU A 168 23.14 -69.37 2.32
N VAL A 169 22.53 -69.20 3.49
CA VAL A 169 22.25 -70.28 4.44
C VAL A 169 21.27 -71.29 3.84
N ARG A 170 20.24 -70.82 3.12
CA ARG A 170 19.28 -71.69 2.42
C ARG A 170 19.96 -72.54 1.36
N ASN A 171 20.87 -71.97 0.58
CA ASN A 171 21.61 -72.71 -0.45
C ASN A 171 22.56 -73.74 0.18
N LEU A 172 23.28 -73.35 1.23
CA LEU A 172 24.16 -74.25 1.98
C LEU A 172 23.37 -75.44 2.57
N TYR A 173 22.19 -75.17 3.12
CA TYR A 173 21.28 -76.21 3.63
C TYR A 173 20.94 -77.25 2.55
N TRP A 174 20.53 -76.82 1.36
CA TRP A 174 20.21 -77.74 0.26
C TRP A 174 21.42 -78.56 -0.19
N ILE A 175 22.62 -77.97 -0.22
CA ILE A 175 23.85 -78.71 -0.50
C ILE A 175 24.07 -79.81 0.56
N CYS A 176 23.93 -79.49 1.85
CA CYS A 176 24.04 -80.48 2.93
C CYS A 176 23.00 -81.60 2.80
N VAL A 177 21.75 -81.28 2.47
CA VAL A 177 20.69 -82.28 2.25
C VAL A 177 21.04 -83.18 1.07
N ILE A 178 21.51 -82.63 -0.05
CA ILE A 178 21.92 -83.43 -1.23
C ILE A 178 23.09 -84.35 -0.89
N VAL A 179 24.13 -83.83 -0.22
CA VAL A 179 25.27 -84.65 0.21
C VAL A 179 24.83 -85.76 1.14
N TRP A 180 23.96 -85.47 2.12
CA TRP A 180 23.40 -86.47 3.02
C TRP A 180 22.64 -87.56 2.26
N VAL A 181 21.78 -87.18 1.31
CA VAL A 181 21.07 -88.12 0.43
C VAL A 181 22.05 -88.97 -0.38
N LEU A 182 23.07 -88.37 -1.00
CA LEU A 182 24.06 -89.09 -1.80
C LEU A 182 24.84 -90.10 -0.95
N VAL A 183 25.33 -89.69 0.22
CA VAL A 183 26.04 -90.57 1.15
C VAL A 183 25.13 -91.72 1.60
N TYR A 184 23.88 -91.41 1.95
CA TYR A 184 22.92 -92.43 2.41
C TYR A 184 22.57 -93.44 1.30
N VAL A 185 22.32 -92.96 0.08
CA VAL A 185 22.01 -93.78 -1.09
C VAL A 185 23.19 -94.65 -1.51
N LEU A 186 24.39 -94.06 -1.63
CA LEU A 186 25.57 -94.75 -2.15
C LEU A 186 26.18 -95.72 -1.13
N TYR A 187 26.20 -95.36 0.16
CA TYR A 187 26.91 -96.14 1.18
C TYR A 187 26.02 -97.17 1.90
N TYR A 188 24.82 -96.77 2.32
CA TYR A 188 23.99 -97.61 3.17
C TYR A 188 23.01 -98.50 2.39
N ARG A 189 22.66 -98.13 1.15
CA ARG A 189 21.87 -98.89 0.14
C ARG A 189 20.54 -99.51 0.62
N GLN A 190 20.13 -99.24 1.86
CA GLN A 190 18.92 -99.72 2.51
C GLN A 190 18.15 -98.53 3.08
N PHE A 191 17.01 -98.23 2.48
CA PHE A 191 16.09 -97.23 3.03
C PHE A 191 15.28 -97.86 4.17
N ASN A 192 15.70 -97.57 5.40
CA ASN A 192 14.89 -97.92 6.56
C ASN A 192 13.76 -96.88 6.74
N THR A 193 12.62 -97.27 7.30
CA THR A 193 11.43 -96.40 7.48
C THR A 193 11.76 -95.13 8.28
N ARG A 194 12.65 -95.22 9.26
CA ARG A 194 13.15 -94.07 10.05
C ARG A 194 13.87 -93.02 9.19
N SER A 195 14.64 -93.45 8.20
CA SER A 195 15.41 -92.55 7.34
C SER A 195 14.52 -91.82 6.33
N ILE A 196 13.45 -92.47 5.87
CA ILE A 196 12.43 -91.83 5.02
C ILE A 196 11.73 -90.70 5.80
N ILE A 197 11.38 -90.93 7.07
CA ILE A 197 10.77 -89.89 7.92
C ILE A 197 11.72 -88.71 8.11
N ILE A 198 13.00 -88.97 8.43
CA ILE A 198 14.02 -87.91 8.57
C ILE A 198 14.18 -87.13 7.26
N PHE A 199 14.18 -87.80 6.11
CA PHE A 199 14.26 -87.14 4.81
C PHE A 199 13.04 -86.24 4.55
N VAL A 200 11.83 -86.71 4.82
CA VAL A 200 10.60 -85.91 4.66
C VAL A 200 10.65 -84.68 5.56
N ILE A 201 11.08 -84.82 6.82
CA ILE A 201 11.22 -83.71 7.76
C ILE A 201 12.29 -82.72 7.29
N ALA A 202 13.47 -83.20 6.88
CA ALA A 202 14.53 -82.35 6.37
C ALA A 202 14.11 -81.61 5.08
N PHE A 203 13.39 -82.27 4.18
CA PHE A 203 12.89 -81.63 2.96
C PHE A 203 11.80 -80.58 3.27
N ALA A 204 10.92 -80.87 4.24
CA ALA A 204 9.84 -79.98 4.66
C ALA A 204 10.35 -78.78 5.49
N TYR A 205 11.45 -78.95 6.24
CA TYR A 205 11.99 -77.97 7.18
C TYR A 205 12.08 -76.52 6.65
N PRO A 206 12.69 -76.22 5.47
CA PRO A 206 12.81 -74.84 4.99
C PRO A 206 11.46 -74.15 4.74
N PHE A 207 10.39 -74.90 4.46
CA PHE A 207 9.05 -74.34 4.27
C PHE A 207 8.37 -73.96 5.59
N PHE A 208 8.60 -74.75 6.64
CA PHE A 208 8.00 -74.51 7.96
C PHE A 208 8.84 -73.60 8.87
N MET A 209 10.12 -73.39 8.55
CA MET A 209 11.06 -72.62 9.38
C MET A 209 10.61 -71.18 9.63
N VAL A 210 10.11 -70.48 8.60
CA VAL A 210 9.61 -69.10 8.74
C VAL A 210 8.40 -69.03 9.67
N TRP A 211 7.45 -69.97 9.51
CA TRP A 211 6.27 -70.04 10.37
C TRP A 211 6.66 -70.34 11.83
N LEU A 212 7.55 -71.31 12.07
CA LEU A 212 8.06 -71.62 13.41
C LEU A 212 8.78 -70.43 14.04
N PHE A 213 9.56 -69.68 13.27
CA PHE A 213 10.27 -68.50 13.75
C PHE A 213 9.30 -67.39 14.18
N ILE A 214 8.23 -67.14 13.41
CA ILE A 214 7.19 -66.17 13.77
C ILE A 214 6.51 -66.58 15.08
N GLN A 215 6.15 -67.85 15.23
CA GLN A 215 5.53 -68.36 16.46
C GLN A 215 6.48 -68.25 17.67
N ALA A 216 7.74 -68.65 17.50
CA ALA A 216 8.75 -68.56 18.55
C ALA A 216 9.00 -67.11 18.98
N HIS A 217 9.10 -66.17 18.03
CA HIS A 217 9.29 -64.76 18.31
C HIS A 217 8.04 -64.11 18.96
N SER A 218 6.84 -64.49 18.52
CA SER A 218 5.59 -64.06 19.16
C SER A 218 5.51 -64.54 20.60
N LEU A 219 5.85 -65.82 20.84
CA LEU A 219 5.91 -66.41 22.18
C LEU A 219 6.99 -65.75 23.04
N TYR A 220 8.16 -65.44 22.48
CA TYR A 220 9.22 -64.70 23.16
C TYR A 220 8.75 -63.30 23.59
N LYS A 221 8.10 -62.54 22.70
CA LYS A 221 7.51 -61.24 23.05
C LYS A 221 6.43 -61.35 24.12
N TYR A 222 5.60 -62.39 24.04
CA TYR A 222 4.57 -62.68 25.04
C TYR A 222 5.20 -62.97 26.41
N ILE A 223 6.24 -63.80 26.48
CA ILE A 223 6.98 -64.09 27.72
C ILE A 223 7.67 -62.83 28.25
N LEU A 224 8.32 -62.03 27.39
CA LEU A 224 8.93 -60.77 27.79
C LEU A 224 7.91 -59.76 28.31
N SER A 225 6.66 -59.78 27.84
CA SER A 225 5.62 -58.90 28.37
C SER A 225 5.21 -59.22 29.80
N PHE A 226 5.53 -60.42 30.31
CA PHE A 226 5.36 -60.80 31.70
C PHE A 226 6.51 -60.32 32.62
N ILE A 227 7.63 -59.88 32.06
CA ILE A 227 8.75 -59.31 32.82
C ILE A 227 8.51 -57.78 32.93
N PRO A 228 8.44 -57.20 34.14
CA PRO A 228 8.28 -55.76 34.30
C PRO A 228 9.47 -55.05 33.64
N ARG A 229 9.19 -54.16 32.68
CA ARG A 229 10.25 -53.37 32.03
C ARG A 229 10.68 -52.26 32.98
N ASP A 230 11.91 -52.31 33.46
CA ASP A 230 12.52 -51.19 34.17
C ASP A 230 12.65 -49.98 33.22
N ILE A 231 12.14 -48.84 33.68
CA ILE A 231 11.90 -47.62 32.91
C ILE A 231 13.21 -46.89 32.50
N TYR A 232 14.38 -47.41 32.87
CA TYR A 232 15.64 -46.63 32.89
C TYR A 232 16.59 -46.82 31.71
N LEU A 233 16.22 -47.53 30.64
CA LEU A 233 17.07 -47.67 29.45
C LEU A 233 16.25 -47.50 28.16
N ASN A 234 15.91 -46.25 27.85
CA ASN A 234 15.57 -45.80 26.50
C ASN A 234 16.42 -44.55 26.19
N PHE A 235 17.54 -44.76 25.50
CA PHE A 235 18.23 -43.77 24.67
C PHE A 235 18.21 -44.30 23.24
#